data_AF-A0A957C6S2-F1
#
_entry.id   AF-A0A957C6S2-F1
#
_cell.length_a   1.000
_cell.length_b   1.000
_cell.length_c   1.000
_cell.angle_alpha   90.00
_cell.angle_beta   90.00
_cell.angle_gamma   90.00
#
_symmetry.space_group_name_H-M   'P 1'
#
loop_
_entity.id
_entity.type
_entity.pdbx_description
1 polymer ?
#
loop_
_entity_poly.entity_id
_entity_poly.type
_entity_poly.pdbx_seq_one_letter_code
_entity_poly.pdbx_strand_id
1 'polypeptide(L)'
;QATENGGTAGTAQEMMCNSSRIVTALVIAASVLASACKSDHALGNLGKERVDGQLFIVQKNRENIKLGDVKIILVERRVFDATLDEAARQSQSMEGFMDYSRQWRSVSDKIESDCQVYVRSRNEDIRISAEHALRKVKKEKLAFENTEFARSMGGHWAFYQAGNHRLAPIRLDQEALQKLCLSYLFYASGNYAHLAVTTTDADGKFSLNIPTYKDCLVLVKSSRSLMGAADEDYYWVHPLDPGMTGALILSNSNMVTPGRLRQMLSACRVELKSLPLDVVMKEHKLPSLEWYSEWREAMRAYNKAERTEERIRSLIETKKRELDGLTLED
;
A
#
# COMPACT_ATOMS: atom_id res chain seq x y z
N GLN A 1 1.25 50.83 6.47
CA GLN A 1 2.14 49.77 5.97
C GLN A 1 1.35 48.48 5.97
N ALA A 2 0.87 48.09 4.80
CA ALA A 2 0.14 46.85 4.58
C ALA A 2 1.16 45.75 4.26
N THR A 3 1.11 44.62 4.97
CA THR A 3 1.87 43.42 4.64
C THR A 3 0.90 42.34 4.17
N GLU A 4 1.20 41.86 2.97
CA GLU A 4 0.47 40.90 2.15
C GLU A 4 0.44 39.51 2.81
N ASN A 5 -0.74 38.92 2.88
CA ASN A 5 -0.94 37.49 3.11
C ASN A 5 -1.19 36.81 1.75
N GLY A 6 -0.14 36.26 1.15
CA GLY A 6 -0.22 35.25 0.10
C GLY A 6 0.70 34.09 0.49
N GLY A 7 0.40 32.81 0.33
CA GLY A 7 -0.74 32.11 -0.24
C GLY A 7 -0.48 30.61 -0.05
N THR A 8 -1.52 29.83 0.27
CA THR A 8 -1.45 28.37 0.44
C THR A 8 -2.29 27.62 -0.61
N ALA A 9 -2.56 28.25 -1.76
CA ALA A 9 -3.35 27.66 -2.83
C ALA A 9 -2.53 26.78 -3.81
N GLY A 10 -1.19 26.78 -3.73
CA GLY A 10 -0.32 26.09 -4.70
C GLY A 10 -0.17 24.57 -4.53
N THR A 11 -0.36 24.04 -3.31
CA THR A 11 -0.02 22.64 -2.99
C THR A 11 -1.08 21.62 -3.44
N ALA A 12 -2.35 22.01 -3.53
CA ALA A 12 -3.42 21.12 -3.97
C ALA A 12 -3.38 20.84 -5.48
N GLN A 13 -3.00 21.85 -6.28
CA GLN A 13 -2.94 21.74 -7.74
C GLN A 13 -1.71 20.94 -8.22
N GLU A 14 -0.59 21.02 -7.51
CA GLU A 14 0.59 20.18 -7.77
C GLU A 14 0.41 18.72 -7.35
N MET A 15 -0.39 18.44 -6.31
CA MET A 15 -0.73 17.05 -5.93
C MET A 15 -1.57 16.35 -6.99
N MET A 16 -2.57 17.02 -7.57
CA MET A 16 -3.38 16.45 -8.66
C MET A 16 -2.55 16.15 -9.93
N CYS A 17 -1.54 16.96 -10.22
CA CYS A 17 -0.71 16.81 -11.42
C CYS A 17 0.29 15.64 -11.34
N ASN A 18 0.70 15.20 -10.14
CA ASN A 18 1.61 14.07 -9.95
C ASN A 18 0.89 12.73 -9.86
N SER A 19 -0.30 12.67 -9.22
CA SER A 19 -1.20 11.51 -9.34
C SER A 19 -1.55 11.23 -10.81
N SER A 20 -1.63 12.29 -11.63
CA SER A 20 -1.83 12.18 -13.07
C SER A 20 -0.73 11.38 -13.76
N ARG A 21 0.53 11.33 -13.30
CA ARG A 21 1.62 10.68 -14.06
C ARG A 21 1.69 9.16 -13.88
N ILE A 22 1.42 8.63 -12.70
CA ILE A 22 1.26 7.18 -12.49
C ILE A 22 -0.06 6.71 -13.08
N VAL A 23 -1.14 7.50 -12.94
CA VAL A 23 -2.36 7.27 -13.72
C VAL A 23 -2.07 7.35 -15.22
N THR A 24 -1.16 8.22 -15.70
CA THR A 24 -0.76 8.28 -17.12
C THR A 24 0.08 7.08 -17.52
N ALA A 25 1.01 6.59 -16.70
CA ALA A 25 1.78 5.38 -16.99
C ALA A 25 0.87 4.13 -17.00
N LEU A 26 -0.10 4.07 -16.08
CA LEU A 26 -1.15 3.05 -16.02
C LEU A 26 -2.12 3.15 -17.18
N VAL A 27 -2.52 4.36 -17.56
CA VAL A 27 -3.34 4.65 -18.74
C VAL A 27 -2.55 4.28 -20.00
N ILE A 28 -1.25 4.52 -20.08
CA ILE A 28 -0.42 4.14 -21.22
C ILE A 28 -0.31 2.61 -21.31
N ALA A 29 -0.08 1.90 -20.19
CA ALA A 29 -0.08 0.43 -20.18
C ALA A 29 -1.45 -0.15 -20.58
N ALA A 30 -2.54 0.40 -20.04
CA ALA A 30 -3.91 0.05 -20.41
C ALA A 30 -4.22 0.45 -21.87
N SER A 31 -3.64 1.53 -22.39
CA SER A 31 -3.79 1.98 -23.77
C SER A 31 -3.04 1.08 -24.75
N VAL A 32 -1.85 0.59 -24.38
CA VAL A 32 -1.10 -0.38 -25.19
C VAL A 32 -1.85 -1.72 -25.25
N LEU A 33 -2.44 -2.16 -24.14
CA LEU A 33 -3.32 -3.34 -24.12
C LEU A 33 -4.62 -3.11 -24.91
N ALA A 34 -5.27 -1.95 -24.76
CA ALA A 34 -6.48 -1.61 -25.50
C ALA A 34 -6.24 -1.40 -27.01
N SER A 35 -5.04 -0.94 -27.40
CA SER A 35 -4.67 -0.75 -28.81
C SER A 35 -4.33 -2.08 -29.51
N ALA A 36 -3.96 -3.12 -28.76
CA ALA A 36 -3.87 -4.48 -29.27
C ALA A 36 -5.24 -5.15 -29.47
N CYS A 37 -6.32 -4.59 -28.89
CA CYS A 37 -7.68 -5.12 -29.00
C CYS A 37 -8.57 -4.42 -30.05
N LYS A 38 -8.06 -3.45 -30.82
CA LYS A 38 -8.86 -2.59 -31.71
C LYS A 38 -9.06 -3.08 -33.16
N SER A 39 -8.66 -4.31 -33.52
CA SER A 39 -8.75 -4.77 -34.92
C SER A 39 -9.99 -5.60 -35.32
N ASP A 40 -11.01 -5.75 -34.46
CA ASP A 40 -12.13 -6.68 -34.70
C ASP A 40 -13.43 -6.04 -35.26
N HIS A 41 -13.34 -4.93 -35.99
CA HIS A 41 -14.50 -4.37 -36.68
C HIS A 41 -15.04 -5.23 -37.85
N ALA A 42 -14.35 -6.33 -38.20
CA ALA A 42 -14.76 -7.23 -39.29
C ALA A 42 -15.56 -8.48 -38.83
N LEU A 43 -15.80 -8.69 -37.53
CA LEU A 43 -16.51 -9.86 -37.00
C LEU A 43 -18.02 -9.62 -36.79
N GLY A 44 -18.68 -9.10 -37.84
CA GLY A 44 -20.13 -8.97 -37.87
C GLY A 44 -20.81 -10.33 -37.68
N ASN A 45 -21.60 -10.46 -36.61
CA ASN A 45 -22.39 -11.64 -36.22
C ASN A 45 -21.65 -12.86 -35.65
N LEU A 46 -20.49 -12.69 -35.00
CA LEU A 46 -20.10 -13.71 -34.03
C LEU A 46 -21.15 -13.75 -32.91
N GLY A 47 -21.69 -14.94 -32.65
CA GLY A 47 -22.81 -15.16 -31.75
C GLY A 47 -22.65 -14.43 -30.42
N LYS A 48 -23.72 -13.77 -29.98
CA LYS A 48 -23.84 -13.23 -28.62
C LYS A 48 -24.90 -14.04 -27.90
N GLU A 49 -24.56 -14.50 -26.71
CA GLU A 49 -25.51 -15.15 -25.81
C GLU A 49 -25.95 -14.15 -24.75
N ARG A 50 -27.26 -14.12 -24.49
CA ARG A 50 -27.82 -13.33 -23.41
C ARG A 50 -27.69 -14.11 -22.12
N VAL A 51 -27.06 -13.52 -21.12
CA VAL A 51 -27.06 -14.00 -19.74
C VAL A 51 -27.83 -13.03 -18.87
N ASP A 52 -28.87 -13.56 -18.24
CA ASP A 52 -29.63 -12.86 -17.22
C ASP A 52 -29.05 -13.22 -15.85
N GLY A 53 -29.17 -12.34 -14.87
CA GLY A 53 -28.64 -12.58 -13.54
C GLY A 53 -29.29 -11.74 -12.46
N GLN A 54 -28.92 -12.00 -11.21
CA GLN A 54 -29.36 -11.27 -10.04
C GLN A 54 -28.24 -11.09 -9.03
N LEU A 55 -28.17 -9.92 -8.42
CA LEU A 55 -27.21 -9.52 -7.40
C LEU A 55 -27.92 -9.23 -6.08
N PHE A 56 -27.49 -9.89 -5.01
CA PHE A 56 -27.97 -9.64 -3.65
C PHE A 56 -26.92 -10.01 -2.61
N ILE A 57 -27.09 -9.57 -1.37
CA ILE A 57 -26.31 -10.02 -0.21
C ILE A 57 -27.23 -10.66 0.83
N VAL A 58 -26.76 -11.71 1.48
CA VAL A 58 -27.45 -12.42 2.56
C VAL A 58 -26.92 -11.89 3.90
N GLN A 59 -27.77 -11.23 4.67
CA GLN A 59 -27.42 -10.74 6.01
C GLN A 59 -27.32 -11.90 7.03
N LYS A 60 -26.77 -11.61 8.21
CA LYS A 60 -26.65 -12.59 9.32
C LYS A 60 -28.00 -13.15 9.78
N ASN A 61 -29.07 -12.37 9.68
CA ASN A 61 -30.45 -12.78 9.97
C ASN A 61 -31.09 -13.61 8.84
N ARG A 62 -30.31 -13.98 7.79
CA ARG A 62 -30.74 -14.69 6.57
C ARG A 62 -31.69 -13.90 5.67
N GLU A 63 -31.72 -12.58 5.82
CA GLU A 63 -32.45 -11.69 4.91
C GLU A 63 -31.63 -11.41 3.64
N ASN A 64 -32.29 -11.47 2.48
CA ASN A 64 -31.67 -11.16 1.19
C ASN A 64 -31.90 -9.69 0.85
N ILE A 65 -30.83 -8.90 0.80
CA ILE A 65 -30.89 -7.53 0.28
C ILE A 65 -30.50 -7.54 -1.19
N LYS A 66 -31.46 -7.22 -2.05
CA LYS A 66 -31.21 -6.99 -3.48
C LYS A 66 -30.45 -5.69 -3.67
N LEU A 67 -29.43 -5.70 -4.53
CA LEU A 67 -28.59 -4.53 -4.76
C LEU A 67 -28.93 -3.89 -6.11
N GLY A 68 -29.68 -2.80 -6.09
CA GLY A 68 -30.00 -2.01 -7.28
C GLY A 68 -28.96 -0.92 -7.58
N ASP A 69 -28.97 -0.43 -8.82
CA ASP A 69 -28.05 0.59 -9.33
C ASP A 69 -26.56 0.20 -9.20
N VAL A 70 -26.27 -1.10 -9.31
CA VAL A 70 -24.90 -1.62 -9.25
C VAL A 70 -24.40 -1.92 -10.67
N LYS A 71 -23.23 -1.36 -11.00
CA LYS A 71 -22.55 -1.59 -12.28
C LYS A 71 -22.03 -3.03 -12.38
N ILE A 72 -22.45 -3.74 -13.42
CA ILE A 72 -21.96 -5.07 -13.78
C ILE A 72 -21.09 -4.93 -15.02
N ILE A 73 -19.85 -5.40 -14.94
CA ILE A 73 -18.85 -5.23 -15.98
C ILE A 73 -18.43 -6.59 -16.53
N LEU A 74 -18.50 -6.74 -17.85
CA LEU A 74 -17.98 -7.90 -18.57
C LEU A 74 -16.56 -7.60 -19.04
N VAL A 75 -15.60 -8.46 -18.71
CA VAL A 75 -14.20 -8.34 -19.15
C VAL A 75 -13.73 -9.65 -19.77
N GLU A 76 -12.77 -9.56 -20.70
CA GLU A 76 -12.08 -10.74 -21.20
C GLU A 76 -11.12 -11.29 -20.13
N ARG A 77 -11.14 -12.61 -19.88
CA ARG A 77 -10.31 -13.23 -18.85
C ARG A 77 -8.82 -12.90 -19.04
N ARG A 78 -8.31 -12.95 -20.28
CA ARG A 78 -6.90 -12.64 -20.56
C ARG A 78 -6.49 -11.24 -20.10
N VAL A 79 -7.38 -10.26 -20.27
CA VAL A 79 -7.10 -8.88 -19.86
C VAL A 79 -7.17 -8.74 -18.33
N PHE A 80 -8.13 -9.43 -17.71
CA PHE A 80 -8.19 -9.52 -16.25
C PHE A 80 -6.94 -10.17 -15.66
N ASP A 81 -6.49 -11.30 -16.19
CA ASP A 81 -5.30 -12.02 -15.73
C ASP A 81 -4.04 -11.15 -15.86
N ALA A 82 -3.88 -10.43 -16.97
CA ALA A 82 -2.79 -9.46 -17.14
C ALA A 82 -2.86 -8.31 -16.11
N THR A 83 -4.07 -7.85 -15.78
CA THR A 83 -4.28 -6.83 -14.74
C THR A 83 -3.97 -7.40 -13.36
N LEU A 84 -4.30 -8.67 -13.11
CA LEU A 84 -4.04 -9.38 -11.87
C LEU A 84 -2.56 -9.64 -11.65
N ASP A 85 -1.81 -10.02 -12.70
CA ASP A 85 -0.36 -10.13 -12.66
C ASP A 85 0.29 -8.78 -12.29
N GLU A 86 -0.20 -7.68 -12.87
CA GLU A 86 0.28 -6.35 -12.52
C GLU A 86 -0.08 -5.96 -11.08
N ALA A 87 -1.30 -6.24 -10.65
CA ALA A 87 -1.72 -6.03 -9.26
C ALA A 87 -0.84 -6.83 -8.28
N ALA A 88 -0.48 -8.07 -8.63
CA ALA A 88 0.40 -8.92 -7.83
C ALA A 88 1.81 -8.31 -7.72
N ARG A 89 2.39 -7.83 -8.83
CA ARG A 89 3.69 -7.15 -8.81
C ARG A 89 3.67 -5.89 -7.95
N GLN A 90 2.64 -5.06 -8.11
CA GLN A 90 2.47 -3.86 -7.29
C GLN A 90 2.30 -4.20 -5.82
N SER A 91 1.55 -5.27 -5.50
CA SER A 91 1.39 -5.77 -4.13
C SER A 91 2.72 -6.13 -3.48
N GLN A 92 3.61 -6.83 -4.20
CA GLN A 92 4.93 -7.22 -3.67
C GLN A 92 5.84 -6.03 -3.42
N SER A 93 5.83 -5.09 -4.37
CA SER A 93 6.56 -3.83 -4.23
C SER A 93 6.03 -3.03 -3.04
N MET A 94 4.71 -3.05 -2.83
CA MET A 94 4.07 -2.43 -1.68
C MET A 94 4.49 -3.08 -0.36
N GLU A 95 4.46 -4.41 -0.27
CA GLU A 95 4.89 -5.15 0.91
C GLU A 95 6.33 -4.84 1.27
N GLY A 96 7.23 -4.90 0.28
CA GLY A 96 8.63 -4.53 0.49
C GLY A 96 8.80 -3.08 0.94
N PHE A 97 8.02 -2.14 0.40
CA PHE A 97 8.03 -0.76 0.84
C PHE A 97 7.48 -0.57 2.27
N MET A 98 6.42 -1.32 2.64
CA MET A 98 5.89 -1.32 4.00
C MET A 98 6.94 -1.82 5.00
N ASP A 99 7.67 -2.87 4.63
CA ASP A 99 8.76 -3.42 5.42
C ASP A 99 9.88 -2.39 5.61
N TYR A 100 10.27 -1.73 4.52
CA TYR A 100 11.20 -0.61 4.58
C TYR A 100 10.70 0.50 5.51
N SER A 101 9.45 0.95 5.36
CA SER A 101 8.88 2.03 6.18
C SER A 101 8.83 1.66 7.67
N ARG A 102 8.57 0.39 8.00
CA ARG A 102 8.62 -0.13 9.37
C ARG A 102 10.04 -0.11 9.93
N GLN A 103 11.02 -0.59 9.15
CA GLN A 103 12.42 -0.57 9.54
C GLN A 103 12.92 0.86 9.72
N TRP A 104 12.66 1.74 8.75
CA TRP A 104 13.01 3.16 8.81
C TRP A 104 12.45 3.84 10.07
N ARG A 105 11.17 3.65 10.38
CA ARG A 105 10.56 4.19 11.61
C ARG A 105 11.25 3.65 12.86
N SER A 106 11.45 2.34 12.94
CA SER A 106 12.14 1.74 14.09
C SER A 106 13.57 2.28 14.26
N VAL A 107 14.29 2.52 13.17
CA VAL A 107 15.64 3.10 13.18
C VAL A 107 15.58 4.56 13.61
N SER A 108 14.71 5.35 13.01
CA SER A 108 14.49 6.78 13.32
C SER A 108 14.16 6.97 14.80
N ASP A 109 13.16 6.25 15.30
CA ASP A 109 12.72 6.36 16.70
C ASP A 109 13.84 5.96 17.66
N LYS A 110 14.64 4.93 17.31
CA LYS A 110 15.75 4.48 18.13
C LYS A 110 16.89 5.51 18.16
N ILE A 111 17.26 6.08 17.02
CA ILE A 111 18.28 7.13 16.94
C ILE A 111 17.80 8.38 17.69
N GLU A 112 16.55 8.79 17.52
CA GLU A 112 15.98 9.93 18.24
C GLU A 112 16.04 9.72 19.75
N SER A 113 15.60 8.55 20.23
CA SER A 113 15.67 8.18 21.64
C SER A 113 17.10 8.16 22.18
N ASP A 114 18.03 7.55 21.45
CA ASP A 114 19.42 7.40 21.88
C ASP A 114 20.15 8.76 21.86
N CYS A 115 19.92 9.58 20.83
CA CYS A 115 20.53 10.90 20.74
C CYS A 115 20.02 11.85 21.82
N GLN A 116 18.78 11.72 22.30
CA GLN A 116 18.31 12.50 23.46
C GLN A 116 19.15 12.23 24.73
N VAL A 117 19.67 11.01 24.88
CA VAL A 117 20.59 10.66 25.97
C VAL A 117 21.97 11.26 25.70
N TYR A 118 22.51 11.06 24.49
CA TYR A 118 23.88 11.46 24.14
C TYR A 118 24.09 12.97 23.96
N VAL A 119 23.05 13.72 23.58
CA VAL A 119 23.11 15.19 23.50
C VAL A 119 23.41 15.81 24.87
N ARG A 120 23.13 15.08 25.96
CA ARG A 120 23.43 15.47 27.34
C ARG A 120 24.77 14.90 27.85
N SER A 121 25.49 14.14 27.02
CA SER A 121 26.81 13.60 27.38
C SER A 121 27.80 14.74 27.58
N ARG A 122 28.73 14.55 28.54
CA ARG A 122 29.87 15.46 28.73
C ARG A 122 30.97 15.25 27.68
N ASN A 123 30.91 14.15 26.94
CA ASN A 123 31.84 13.85 25.87
C ASN A 123 31.41 14.56 24.58
N GLU A 124 32.23 15.52 24.14
CA GLU A 124 31.93 16.36 22.98
C GLU A 124 31.82 15.55 21.67
N ASP A 125 32.67 14.55 21.48
CA ASP A 125 32.65 13.72 20.27
C ASP A 125 31.35 12.91 20.16
N ILE A 126 30.87 12.37 21.28
CA ILE A 126 29.60 11.64 21.37
C ILE A 126 28.44 12.58 21.01
N ARG A 127 28.45 13.81 21.55
CA ARG A 127 27.42 14.81 21.28
C ARG A 127 27.40 15.20 19.79
N ILE A 128 28.55 15.50 19.20
CA ILE A 128 28.69 15.84 17.78
C ILE A 128 28.20 14.68 16.90
N SER A 129 28.59 13.44 17.22
CA SER A 129 28.16 12.24 16.49
C SER A 129 26.65 12.02 16.57
N ALA A 130 26.04 12.21 17.74
CA ALA A 130 24.60 12.13 17.94
C ALA A 130 23.84 13.22 17.16
N GLU A 131 24.31 14.47 17.18
CA GLU A 131 23.73 15.55 16.38
C GLU A 131 23.81 15.26 14.88
N HIS A 132 24.94 14.74 14.41
CA HIS A 132 25.12 14.36 13.00
C HIS A 132 24.15 13.25 12.60
N ALA A 133 23.97 12.23 13.44
CA ALA A 133 23.01 11.15 13.21
C ALA A 133 21.56 11.69 13.14
N LEU A 134 21.16 12.56 14.07
CA LEU A 134 19.84 13.22 14.03
C LEU A 134 19.61 14.02 12.75
N ARG A 135 20.61 14.80 12.31
CA ARG A 135 20.52 15.55 11.05
C ARG A 135 20.38 14.61 9.86
N LYS A 136 21.11 13.48 9.86
CA LYS A 136 21.02 12.47 8.81
C LYS A 136 19.63 11.80 8.77
N VAL A 137 19.07 11.39 9.92
CA VAL A 137 17.70 10.88 10.01
C VAL A 137 16.70 11.87 9.43
N LYS A 138 16.77 13.14 9.83
CA LYS A 138 15.84 14.18 9.33
C LYS A 138 15.96 14.36 7.81
N LYS A 139 17.19 14.39 7.28
CA LYS A 139 17.46 14.52 5.84
C LYS A 139 16.91 13.32 5.06
N GLU A 140 17.15 12.11 5.54
CA GLU A 140 16.70 10.88 4.87
C GLU A 140 15.20 10.64 5.02
N LYS A 141 14.59 11.02 6.15
CA LYS A 141 13.13 11.05 6.31
C LYS A 141 12.49 11.97 5.27
N LEU A 142 13.04 13.17 5.09
CA LEU A 142 12.56 14.09 4.07
C LEU A 142 12.78 13.52 2.65
N ALA A 143 13.92 12.88 2.39
CA ALA A 143 14.18 12.21 1.11
C ALA A 143 13.17 11.08 0.84
N PHE A 144 12.89 10.25 1.84
CA PHE A 144 11.89 9.20 1.82
C PHE A 144 10.50 9.76 1.51
N GLU A 145 10.03 10.75 2.28
CA GLU A 145 8.73 11.41 2.12
C GLU A 145 8.58 12.08 0.73
N ASN A 146 9.69 12.53 0.13
CA ASN A 146 9.70 13.16 -1.19
C ASN A 146 9.79 12.18 -2.37
N THR A 147 10.04 10.89 -2.13
CA THR A 147 10.04 9.91 -3.23
C THR A 147 8.68 9.90 -3.93
N GLU A 148 8.68 9.73 -5.25
CA GLU A 148 7.43 9.67 -6.02
C GLU A 148 6.54 8.54 -5.53
N PHE A 149 7.15 7.41 -5.15
CA PHE A 149 6.43 6.29 -4.57
C PHE A 149 5.79 6.62 -3.23
N ALA A 150 6.52 7.22 -2.27
CA ALA A 150 5.95 7.62 -0.99
C ALA A 150 4.85 8.69 -1.16
N ARG A 151 5.01 9.64 -2.10
CA ARG A 151 3.98 10.65 -2.42
C ARG A 151 2.76 10.03 -3.09
N SER A 152 2.96 9.12 -4.03
CA SER A 152 1.89 8.38 -4.69
C SER A 152 1.13 7.56 -3.66
N MET A 153 1.84 6.85 -2.79
CA MET A 153 1.22 6.07 -1.73
C MET A 153 0.54 6.94 -0.69
N GLY A 154 1.16 8.04 -0.30
CA GLY A 154 0.55 9.04 0.56
C GLY A 154 -0.70 9.64 -0.06
N GLY A 155 -0.72 9.85 -1.38
CA GLY A 155 -1.87 10.37 -2.14
C GLY A 155 -3.00 9.36 -2.30
N HIS A 156 -2.69 8.11 -2.68
CA HIS A 156 -3.66 7.02 -2.69
C HIS A 156 -4.23 6.81 -1.29
N TRP A 157 -3.36 6.83 -0.27
CA TRP A 157 -3.76 6.70 1.13
C TRP A 157 -4.61 7.87 1.60
N ALA A 158 -4.23 9.10 1.30
CA ALA A 158 -5.02 10.29 1.61
C ALA A 158 -6.37 10.27 0.88
N PHE A 159 -6.43 9.76 -0.35
CA PHE A 159 -7.67 9.53 -1.08
C PHE A 159 -8.56 8.49 -0.36
N TYR A 160 -7.99 7.38 0.10
CA TYR A 160 -8.70 6.42 0.95
C TYR A 160 -9.14 7.02 2.30
N GLN A 161 -8.34 7.91 2.89
CA GLN A 161 -8.66 8.60 4.14
C GLN A 161 -9.75 9.67 3.95
N ALA A 162 -9.75 10.40 2.83
CA ALA A 162 -10.71 11.45 2.51
C ALA A 162 -12.13 10.90 2.28
N GLY A 163 -12.27 9.61 1.99
CA GLY A 163 -13.55 8.89 1.97
C GLY A 163 -14.17 8.62 3.36
N ASN A 164 -13.82 9.38 4.40
CA ASN A 164 -14.34 9.24 5.78
C ASN A 164 -14.04 7.90 6.49
N HIS A 165 -13.13 7.08 5.97
CA HIS A 165 -12.62 5.93 6.73
C HIS A 165 -11.64 6.43 7.81
N ARG A 166 -12.04 6.27 9.09
CA ARG A 166 -11.31 6.64 10.33
C ARG A 166 -9.97 5.90 10.52
N LEU A 167 -9.05 6.10 9.59
CA LEU A 167 -7.89 5.24 9.42
C LEU A 167 -6.56 6.02 9.45
N ALA A 168 -6.59 7.28 9.89
CA ALA A 168 -5.43 8.16 10.06
C ALA A 168 -4.26 7.61 10.92
N PRO A 169 -4.44 6.55 11.75
CA PRO A 169 -3.30 5.85 12.33
C PRO A 169 -3.19 4.37 11.94
N ILE A 170 -4.03 3.81 11.05
CA ILE A 170 -3.90 2.37 10.78
C ILE A 170 -2.69 2.06 9.92
N ARG A 171 -1.93 1.12 10.46
CA ARG A 171 -0.80 0.45 9.84
C ARG A 171 -1.26 -0.01 8.47
N LEU A 172 -0.45 0.23 7.44
CA LEU A 172 -0.64 -0.51 6.19
C LEU A 172 -0.47 -1.99 6.56
N ASP A 173 -1.59 -2.66 6.74
CA ASP A 173 -1.67 -4.07 7.06
C ASP A 173 -2.13 -4.84 5.82
N GLN A 174 -2.20 -6.15 5.97
CA GLN A 174 -2.56 -7.01 4.86
C GLN A 174 -3.98 -6.72 4.32
N GLU A 175 -4.90 -6.25 5.14
CA GLU A 175 -6.27 -5.95 4.72
C GLU A 175 -6.30 -4.67 3.84
N ALA A 176 -5.58 -3.63 4.26
CA ALA A 176 -5.47 -2.40 3.48
C ALA A 176 -4.85 -2.66 2.10
N LEU A 177 -3.80 -3.48 2.05
CA LEU A 177 -3.16 -3.89 0.80
C LEU A 177 -4.12 -4.65 -0.12
N GLN A 178 -4.91 -5.56 0.44
CA GLN A 178 -5.91 -6.30 -0.33
C GLN A 178 -7.00 -5.39 -0.91
N LYS A 179 -7.49 -4.41 -0.13
CA LYS A 179 -8.45 -3.41 -0.62
C LYS A 179 -7.87 -2.55 -1.73
N LEU A 180 -6.59 -2.18 -1.63
CA LEU A 180 -5.88 -1.47 -2.69
C LEU A 180 -5.79 -2.32 -3.97
N CYS A 181 -5.40 -3.60 -3.84
CA CYS A 181 -5.32 -4.53 -4.96
C CYS A 181 -6.69 -4.72 -5.63
N LEU A 182 -7.76 -4.91 -4.86
CA LEU A 182 -9.12 -5.02 -5.39
C LEU A 182 -9.56 -3.73 -6.07
N SER A 183 -9.33 -2.59 -5.44
CA SER A 183 -9.68 -1.30 -6.05
C SER A 183 -8.95 -1.10 -7.36
N TYR A 184 -7.66 -1.43 -7.41
CA TYR A 184 -6.85 -1.38 -8.62
C TYR A 184 -7.39 -2.31 -9.70
N LEU A 185 -7.63 -3.59 -9.39
CA LEU A 185 -8.21 -4.57 -10.30
C LEU A 185 -9.52 -4.08 -10.91
N PHE A 186 -10.43 -3.61 -10.08
CA PHE A 186 -11.76 -3.17 -10.52
C PHE A 186 -11.72 -1.83 -11.26
N TYR A 187 -10.84 -0.91 -10.88
CA TYR A 187 -10.66 0.34 -11.59
C TYR A 187 -9.98 0.14 -12.95
N ALA A 188 -8.87 -0.60 -12.98
CA ALA A 188 -8.10 -0.85 -14.19
C ALA A 188 -8.87 -1.73 -15.19
N SER A 189 -9.36 -2.90 -14.76
CA SER A 189 -10.14 -3.79 -15.64
C SER A 189 -11.49 -3.17 -16.00
N GLY A 190 -12.13 -2.47 -15.05
CA GLY A 190 -13.47 -1.94 -15.24
C GLY A 190 -13.57 -0.74 -16.17
N ASN A 191 -12.61 0.18 -16.11
CA ASN A 191 -12.68 1.43 -16.88
C ASN A 191 -12.02 1.35 -18.25
N TYR A 192 -11.00 0.50 -18.43
CA TYR A 192 -10.19 0.51 -19.64
C TYR A 192 -10.32 -0.74 -20.52
N ALA A 193 -10.94 -1.82 -20.02
CA ALA A 193 -10.91 -3.13 -20.67
C ALA A 193 -12.26 -3.87 -20.70
N HIS A 194 -13.38 -3.18 -20.52
CA HIS A 194 -14.69 -3.82 -20.54
C HIS A 194 -15.19 -4.12 -21.96
N LEU A 195 -15.75 -5.32 -22.14
CA LEU A 195 -16.44 -5.74 -23.35
C LEU A 195 -17.89 -5.24 -23.37
N ALA A 196 -18.52 -5.20 -22.19
CA ALA A 196 -19.88 -4.70 -21.98
C ALA A 196 -20.06 -4.22 -20.54
N VAL A 197 -21.03 -3.33 -20.35
CA VAL A 197 -21.42 -2.80 -19.04
C VAL A 197 -22.94 -2.79 -18.99
N THR A 198 -23.51 -3.18 -17.86
CA THR A 198 -24.92 -2.97 -17.54
C THR A 198 -25.05 -2.53 -16.09
N THR A 199 -26.26 -2.18 -15.67
CA THR A 199 -26.57 -1.79 -14.29
C THR A 199 -27.73 -2.63 -13.79
N THR A 200 -27.71 -3.00 -12.51
CA THR A 200 -28.82 -3.73 -11.90
C THR A 200 -30.04 -2.85 -11.72
N ASP A 201 -31.23 -3.42 -11.92
CA ASP A 201 -32.49 -2.77 -11.58
C ASP A 201 -32.74 -2.72 -10.06
N ALA A 202 -33.85 -2.14 -9.61
CA ALA A 202 -34.20 -2.06 -8.18
C ALA A 202 -34.34 -3.44 -7.50
N ASP A 203 -34.54 -4.51 -8.27
CA ASP A 203 -34.62 -5.89 -7.80
C ASP A 203 -33.26 -6.63 -7.84
N GLY A 204 -32.19 -5.91 -8.19
CA GLY A 204 -30.85 -6.46 -8.36
C GLY A 204 -30.67 -7.29 -9.63
N LYS A 205 -31.64 -7.28 -10.56
CA LYS A 205 -31.57 -8.08 -11.79
C LYS A 205 -30.79 -7.34 -12.87
N PHE A 206 -30.14 -8.10 -13.75
CA PHE A 206 -29.41 -7.57 -14.89
C PHE A 206 -29.43 -8.53 -16.08
N SER A 207 -29.12 -7.99 -17.25
CA SER A 207 -28.92 -8.77 -18.49
C SER A 207 -27.67 -8.28 -19.21
N LEU A 208 -26.85 -9.22 -19.68
CA LEU A 208 -25.62 -8.97 -20.44
C LEU A 208 -25.60 -9.80 -21.71
N ASN A 209 -25.02 -9.26 -22.77
CA ASN A 209 -24.72 -10.01 -23.99
C ASN A 209 -23.24 -10.40 -23.98
N ILE A 210 -22.96 -11.69 -23.92
CA ILE A 210 -21.61 -12.25 -23.84
C ILE A 210 -21.19 -12.75 -25.23
N PRO A 211 -19.98 -12.43 -25.71
CA PRO A 211 -19.45 -13.03 -26.93
C PRO A 211 -19.18 -14.54 -26.71
N THR A 212 -19.73 -15.42 -27.54
CA THR A 212 -19.62 -16.88 -27.36
C THR A 212 -18.21 -17.44 -27.60
N TYR A 213 -17.34 -16.67 -28.23
CA TYR A 213 -15.99 -17.05 -28.64
C TYR A 213 -14.90 -16.55 -27.69
N LYS A 214 -15.27 -15.89 -26.58
CA LYS A 214 -14.32 -15.32 -25.62
C LYS A 214 -14.54 -15.89 -24.23
N ASP A 215 -13.44 -16.25 -23.58
CA ASP A 215 -13.42 -16.52 -22.14
C ASP A 215 -13.58 -15.20 -21.39
N CYS A 216 -14.68 -15.07 -20.65
CA CYS A 216 -15.09 -13.82 -20.03
C CYS A 216 -15.28 -13.98 -18.52
N LEU A 217 -15.18 -12.86 -17.82
CA LEU A 217 -15.49 -12.75 -16.40
C LEU A 217 -16.48 -11.60 -16.19
N VAL A 218 -17.34 -11.76 -15.19
CA VAL A 218 -18.13 -10.67 -14.62
C VAL A 218 -17.39 -10.09 -13.42
N LEU A 219 -17.20 -8.77 -13.45
CA LEU A 219 -16.71 -7.97 -12.34
C LEU A 219 -17.85 -7.12 -11.79
N VAL A 220 -18.07 -7.18 -10.48
CA VAL A 220 -19.01 -6.30 -9.77
C VAL A 220 -18.37 -5.72 -8.52
N LYS A 221 -18.49 -4.40 -8.34
CA LYS A 221 -18.18 -3.73 -7.08
C LYS A 221 -19.45 -3.08 -6.55
N SER A 222 -19.75 -3.27 -5.27
CA SER A 222 -20.82 -2.55 -4.58
C SER A 222 -20.31 -2.08 -3.21
N SER A 223 -20.87 -0.99 -2.70
CA SER A 223 -20.58 -0.47 -1.38
C SER A 223 -21.88 -0.18 -0.64
N ARG A 224 -21.89 -0.42 0.67
CA ARG A 224 -23.04 -0.12 1.53
C ARG A 224 -22.60 0.73 2.71
N SER A 225 -23.25 1.87 2.89
CA SER A 225 -23.06 2.69 4.09
C SER A 225 -23.96 2.22 5.22
N LEU A 226 -23.38 2.11 6.41
CA LEU A 226 -24.07 1.72 7.64
C LEU A 226 -24.06 2.90 8.62
N MET A 227 -25.22 3.26 9.19
CA MET A 227 -25.26 4.34 10.18
C MET A 227 -24.39 3.99 11.39
N GLY A 228 -23.36 4.81 11.64
CA GLY A 228 -22.46 4.66 12.77
C GLY A 228 -21.41 3.54 12.63
N ALA A 229 -21.34 2.88 11.49
CA ALA A 229 -20.32 1.87 11.19
C ALA A 229 -19.53 2.26 9.93
N ALA A 230 -18.42 1.56 9.69
CA ALA A 230 -17.65 1.73 8.46
C ALA A 230 -18.45 1.21 7.26
N ASP A 231 -18.24 1.83 6.11
CA ASP A 231 -18.80 1.34 4.85
C ASP A 231 -18.30 -0.09 4.57
N GLU A 232 -19.20 -0.91 4.05
CA GLU A 232 -18.92 -2.28 3.63
C GLU A 232 -18.73 -2.31 2.11
N ASP A 233 -17.54 -2.70 1.66
CA ASP A 233 -17.27 -2.94 0.24
C ASP A 233 -17.43 -4.42 -0.11
N TYR A 234 -18.04 -4.68 -1.26
CA TYR A 234 -18.27 -6.01 -1.80
C TYR A 234 -17.72 -6.12 -3.23
N TYR A 235 -17.01 -7.21 -3.50
CA TYR A 235 -16.34 -7.45 -4.77
C TYR A 235 -16.69 -8.84 -5.30
N TRP A 236 -17.06 -8.95 -6.57
CA TRP A 236 -17.31 -10.23 -7.25
C TRP A 236 -16.46 -10.34 -8.50
N VAL A 237 -15.83 -11.50 -8.66
CA VAL A 237 -15.14 -11.93 -9.87
C VAL A 237 -15.68 -13.32 -10.20
N HIS A 238 -16.50 -13.41 -11.24
CA HIS A 238 -17.19 -14.64 -11.61
C HIS A 238 -16.86 -15.04 -13.04
N PRO A 239 -16.29 -16.23 -13.29
CA PRO A 239 -16.09 -16.72 -14.65
C PRO A 239 -17.41 -17.01 -15.35
N LEU A 240 -17.42 -16.83 -16.67
CA LEU A 240 -18.55 -17.18 -17.52
C LEU A 240 -18.10 -18.28 -18.47
N ASP A 241 -18.70 -19.45 -18.31
CA ASP A 241 -18.45 -20.56 -19.24
C ASP A 241 -19.09 -20.25 -20.60
N PRO A 242 -18.42 -20.52 -21.73
CA PRO A 242 -19.05 -20.44 -23.04
C PRO A 242 -20.28 -21.37 -23.10
N GLY A 243 -21.43 -20.86 -23.56
CA GLY A 243 -22.66 -21.64 -23.58
C GLY A 243 -23.37 -21.75 -22.23
N MET A 244 -22.99 -20.93 -21.24
CA MET A 244 -23.69 -20.88 -19.95
C MET A 244 -25.18 -20.57 -20.18
N THR A 245 -26.02 -21.57 -19.89
CA THR A 245 -27.48 -21.43 -19.89
C THR A 245 -27.97 -21.35 -18.45
N GLY A 246 -28.72 -20.30 -18.12
CA GLY A 246 -29.27 -20.08 -16.79
C GLY A 246 -28.95 -18.71 -16.20
N ALA A 247 -29.56 -18.43 -15.05
CA ALA A 247 -29.40 -17.16 -14.37
C ALA A 247 -28.08 -17.10 -13.58
N LEU A 248 -27.26 -16.08 -13.82
CA LEU A 248 -26.07 -15.80 -13.02
C LEU A 248 -26.47 -15.22 -11.66
N ILE A 249 -26.20 -15.94 -10.58
CA ILE A 249 -26.48 -15.47 -9.23
C ILE A 249 -25.20 -14.97 -8.57
N LEU A 250 -25.17 -13.68 -8.24
CA LEU A 250 -24.07 -13.04 -7.52
C LEU A 250 -24.51 -12.78 -6.08
N SER A 251 -23.81 -13.39 -5.13
CA SER A 251 -24.07 -13.19 -3.71
C SER A 251 -22.81 -13.28 -2.87
N ASN A 252 -22.90 -12.99 -1.59
CA ASN A 252 -21.77 -13.11 -0.67
C ASN A 252 -21.22 -14.55 -0.52
N SER A 253 -21.89 -15.59 -1.04
CA SER A 253 -21.31 -16.93 -1.14
C SER A 253 -20.22 -17.06 -2.21
N ASN A 254 -20.25 -16.20 -3.25
CA ASN A 254 -19.30 -16.21 -4.36
C ASN A 254 -18.55 -14.89 -4.54
N MET A 255 -18.54 -14.04 -3.51
CA MET A 255 -17.72 -12.82 -3.46
C MET A 255 -16.22 -13.15 -3.37
N VAL A 256 -15.40 -12.16 -3.69
CA VAL A 256 -13.95 -12.23 -3.47
C VAL A 256 -13.66 -11.92 -2.01
N THR A 257 -13.39 -12.98 -1.25
CA THR A 257 -12.88 -12.86 0.12
C THR A 257 -11.38 -12.58 0.12
N PRO A 258 -10.81 -12.07 1.23
CA PRO A 258 -9.36 -12.00 1.45
C PRO A 258 -8.61 -13.29 1.09
N GLY A 259 -9.16 -14.44 1.46
CA GLY A 259 -8.57 -15.75 1.15
C GLY A 259 -8.61 -16.04 -0.35
N ARG A 260 -9.74 -15.77 -1.01
CA ARG A 260 -9.89 -15.97 -2.46
C ARG A 260 -9.00 -15.03 -3.26
N LEU A 261 -8.87 -13.76 -2.85
CA LEU A 261 -7.94 -12.83 -3.48
C LEU A 261 -6.50 -13.32 -3.39
N ARG A 262 -6.06 -13.79 -2.22
CA ARG A 262 -4.72 -14.40 -2.07
C ARG A 262 -4.54 -15.60 -2.99
N GLN A 263 -5.55 -16.46 -3.12
CA GLN A 263 -5.50 -17.59 -4.05
C GLN A 263 -5.38 -17.12 -5.50
N MET A 264 -6.15 -16.11 -5.90
CA MET A 264 -6.08 -15.52 -7.25
C MET A 264 -4.69 -14.93 -7.51
N LEU A 265 -4.18 -14.12 -6.59
CA LEU A 265 -2.84 -13.53 -6.68
C LEU A 265 -1.74 -14.62 -6.66
N SER A 266 -1.95 -15.75 -5.98
CA SER A 266 -0.97 -16.84 -5.94
C SER A 266 -0.98 -17.71 -7.19
N ALA A 267 -2.09 -17.69 -7.95
CA ALA A 267 -2.20 -18.35 -9.23
C ALA A 267 -1.50 -17.56 -10.35
N CYS A 268 -1.22 -16.27 -10.13
CA CYS A 268 -0.33 -15.48 -10.98
C CYS A 268 1.05 -16.11 -11.03
N ARG A 269 1.77 -15.89 -12.14
CA ARG A 269 3.15 -16.39 -12.32
C ARG A 269 4.20 -15.62 -11.49
N VAL A 270 3.75 -14.88 -10.48
CA VAL A 270 4.58 -14.02 -9.64
C VAL A 270 4.61 -14.64 -8.25
N GLU A 271 5.79 -15.00 -7.75
CA GLU A 271 5.92 -15.50 -6.38
C GLU A 271 5.49 -14.42 -5.40
N LEU A 272 4.39 -14.61 -4.65
CA LEU A 272 3.89 -13.67 -3.63
C LEU A 272 4.79 -13.58 -2.40
N LYS A 273 6.07 -13.34 -2.60
CA LYS A 273 7.02 -12.96 -1.56
C LYS A 273 7.23 -11.46 -1.68
N SER A 274 7.32 -10.79 -0.53
CA SER A 274 7.80 -9.41 -0.46
C SER A 274 9.12 -9.31 -1.24
N LEU A 275 9.25 -8.27 -2.07
CA LEU A 275 10.52 -8.02 -2.73
C LEU A 275 11.61 -7.83 -1.66
N PRO A 276 12.83 -8.38 -1.89
CA PRO A 276 13.97 -8.12 -1.02
C PRO A 276 14.16 -6.62 -0.81
N LEU A 277 14.55 -6.24 0.42
CA LEU A 277 14.61 -4.82 0.82
C LEU A 277 15.54 -4.01 -0.10
N ASP A 278 16.67 -4.57 -0.50
CA ASP A 278 17.63 -3.97 -1.42
C ASP A 278 17.02 -3.71 -2.82
N VAL A 279 16.18 -4.62 -3.31
CA VAL A 279 15.43 -4.44 -4.57
C VAL A 279 14.45 -3.29 -4.44
N VAL A 280 13.65 -3.26 -3.37
CA VAL A 280 12.68 -2.18 -3.10
C VAL A 280 13.39 -0.83 -3.00
N MET A 281 14.50 -0.78 -2.26
CA MET A 281 15.29 0.42 -2.09
C MET A 281 15.86 0.92 -3.42
N LYS A 282 16.34 0.02 -4.27
CA LYS A 282 16.86 0.35 -5.60
C LYS A 282 15.75 0.84 -6.54
N GLU A 283 14.63 0.12 -6.61
CA GLU A 283 13.49 0.45 -7.47
C GLU A 283 12.90 1.82 -7.13
N HIS A 284 12.73 2.10 -5.83
CA HIS A 284 12.07 3.32 -5.36
C HIS A 284 13.04 4.43 -4.93
N LYS A 285 14.35 4.23 -5.18
CA LYS A 285 15.43 5.17 -4.81
C LYS A 285 15.37 5.57 -3.33
N LEU A 286 15.15 4.59 -2.46
CA LEU A 286 15.03 4.81 -1.02
C LEU A 286 16.43 4.92 -0.37
N PRO A 287 16.58 5.73 0.70
CA PRO A 287 17.83 5.83 1.44
C PRO A 287 18.32 4.48 2.00
N SER A 288 19.63 4.27 1.99
CA SER A 288 20.25 3.11 2.65
C SER A 288 20.15 3.19 4.17
N LEU A 289 19.91 2.05 4.81
CA LEU A 289 19.89 1.90 6.26
C LEU A 289 21.23 1.42 6.84
N GLU A 290 22.24 1.14 6.00
CA GLU A 290 23.54 0.57 6.44
C GLU A 290 24.30 1.48 7.39
N TRP A 291 24.16 2.80 7.23
CA TRP A 291 24.82 3.74 8.13
C TRP A 291 24.31 3.66 9.57
N TYR A 292 23.09 3.14 9.79
CA TYR A 292 22.58 2.95 11.14
C TYR A 292 23.34 1.84 11.87
N SER A 293 23.71 0.75 11.18
CA SER A 293 24.58 -0.27 11.76
C SER A 293 25.92 0.31 12.18
N GLU A 294 26.55 1.11 11.32
CA GLU A 294 27.82 1.79 11.61
C GLU A 294 27.69 2.70 12.84
N TRP A 295 26.63 3.52 12.87
CA TRP A 295 26.37 4.40 14.01
C TRP A 295 26.13 3.62 15.29
N ARG A 296 25.37 2.51 15.24
CA ARG A 296 25.08 1.66 16.39
C ARG A 296 26.35 0.99 16.93
N GLU A 297 27.23 0.53 16.06
CA GLU A 297 28.52 -0.05 16.44
C GLU A 297 29.43 1.00 17.07
N ALA A 298 29.49 2.21 16.48
CA ALA A 298 30.23 3.32 17.05
C ALA A 298 29.72 3.66 18.47
N MET A 299 28.40 3.80 18.65
CA MET A 299 27.81 4.09 19.97
C MET A 299 28.07 2.97 21.00
N ARG A 300 28.09 1.71 20.58
CA ARG A 300 28.48 0.59 21.46
C ARG A 300 29.95 0.68 21.88
N ALA A 301 30.83 1.03 20.95
CA ALA A 301 32.25 1.21 21.25
C ALA A 301 32.46 2.37 22.23
N TYR A 302 31.77 3.50 22.02
CA TYR A 302 31.81 4.65 22.94
C TYR A 302 31.31 4.30 24.34
N ASN A 303 30.15 3.68 24.47
CA ASN A 303 29.62 3.26 25.77
C ASN A 303 30.57 2.29 26.50
N LYS A 304 31.27 1.43 25.76
CA LYS A 304 32.28 0.54 26.34
C LYS A 304 33.48 1.33 26.85
N ALA A 305 33.96 2.29 26.07
CA ALA A 305 35.08 3.15 26.46
C ALA A 305 34.75 4.00 27.70
N GLU A 306 33.56 4.62 27.74
CA GLU A 306 33.11 5.44 28.88
C GLU A 306 33.03 4.62 30.17
N ARG A 307 32.45 3.41 30.11
CA ARG A 307 32.43 2.49 31.27
C ARG A 307 33.81 2.07 31.72
N THR A 308 34.74 1.86 30.78
CA THR A 308 36.13 1.54 31.10
C THR A 308 36.81 2.73 31.78
N GLU A 309 36.59 3.94 31.30
CA GLU A 309 37.14 5.16 31.90
C GLU A 309 36.59 5.39 33.31
N GLU A 310 35.27 5.28 33.51
CA GLU A 310 34.64 5.38 34.83
C GLU A 310 35.20 4.34 35.80
N ARG A 311 35.39 3.10 35.35
CA ARG A 311 36.01 2.05 36.14
C ARG A 311 37.45 2.39 36.52
N ILE A 312 38.25 2.90 35.58
CA ILE A 312 39.64 3.32 35.86
C ILE A 312 39.65 4.48 36.86
N ARG A 313 38.77 5.48 36.69
CA ARG A 313 38.66 6.63 37.59
C ARG A 313 38.29 6.21 39.00
N SER A 314 37.30 5.32 39.15
CA SER A 314 36.89 4.76 40.44
C SER A 314 38.04 3.96 41.10
N LEU A 315 38.81 3.19 40.34
CA LEU A 315 40.00 2.49 40.85
C LEU A 315 41.08 3.46 41.33
N ILE A 316 41.35 4.53 40.57
CA ILE A 316 42.30 5.58 40.95
C ILE A 316 41.85 6.27 42.25
N GLU A 317 40.58 6.66 42.35
CA GLU A 317 40.03 7.28 43.57
C GLU A 317 40.12 6.35 44.77
N THR A 318 39.82 5.07 44.60
CA THR A 318 39.94 4.06 45.66
C THR A 318 41.39 3.95 46.13
N LYS A 319 42.34 3.85 45.19
CA LYS A 319 43.78 3.77 45.52
C LYS A 319 44.32 5.02 46.19
N LYS A 320 43.83 6.21 45.82
CA LYS A 320 44.19 7.46 46.51
C LYS A 320 43.76 7.45 47.97
N ARG A 321 42.51 7.02 48.26
CA ARG A 321 42.02 6.92 49.63
C ARG A 321 42.81 5.91 50.47
N GLU A 322 43.20 4.78 49.87
CA GLU A 322 44.06 3.79 50.53
C GLU A 322 45.43 4.41 50.90
N LEU A 323 46.04 5.18 50.00
CA LEU A 323 47.32 5.85 50.25
C LEU A 323 47.19 6.95 51.32
N ASP A 324 46.15 7.77 51.25
CA ASP A 324 45.92 8.84 52.24
C ASP A 324 45.63 8.27 53.65
N GLY A 325 45.00 7.09 53.71
CA GLY A 325 44.76 6.38 54.98
C GLY A 325 46.04 5.83 55.60
N LEU A 326 46.99 5.36 54.77
CA LEU A 326 48.29 4.88 55.24
C LEU A 326 49.17 6.00 55.80
N THR A 327 49.03 7.24 55.30
CA THR A 327 49.83 8.39 55.80
C THR A 327 49.42 8.94 57.17
N LEU A 328 48.35 8.42 57.79
CA LEU A 328 47.82 8.90 59.07
C LEU A 328 48.14 7.98 60.27
N GLU A 329 48.66 6.78 60.04
CA GLU A 329 48.97 5.80 61.10
C GLU A 329 50.48 5.56 61.33
N ASP A 330 51.37 6.20 60.55
CA ASP A 330 52.83 6.22 60.73
C ASP A 330 53.33 7.57 61.26
#